data_AF-A0A9R0QZ17-F1
#
_entry.id   AF-A0A9R0QZ17-F1
#
_cell.length_a   1.000
_cell.length_b   1.000
_cell.length_c   1.000
_cell.angle_alpha   90.00
_cell.angle_beta   90.00
_cell.angle_gamma   90.00
#
_symmetry.space_group_name_H-M   'P 1'
#
loop_
_entity.id
_entity.type
_entity.pdbx_description
1 polymer ?
#
loop_
_entity_poly.entity_id
_entity_poly.type
_entity_poly.pdbx_seq_one_letter_code
_entity_poly.pdbx_strand_id
1 'polypeptide(L)'
;MHLDHEVLDFGGRLWWVDVSWGAVCVDPFSDRPELCPVELPPDSMLPNQQGETEMEQLVQRRHMGVSAGRLCYAEVDPLHIRSFVLDDDRSDRWTLEHQVSVPDLWRNEGNAKATPSIAAIDPLNTGALHLSVDKIHVNVDMGKRMIESSVFPDENHLGSGKNKTLDMAKNKTLADVLVRSDRQQTK
;
A
#
# COMPACT_ATOMS: atom_id res chain seq x y z
N MET A 1 21.10 -4.07 4.87
CA MET A 1 20.25 -4.32 3.70
C MET A 1 19.61 -3.01 3.33
N HIS A 2 19.60 -2.67 2.04
CA HIS A 2 18.95 -1.45 1.56
C HIS A 2 17.46 -1.76 1.53
N LEU A 3 16.74 -1.38 2.59
CA LEU A 3 15.33 -1.07 2.41
C LEU A 3 15.33 0.05 1.38
N ASP A 4 14.76 -0.19 0.21
CA ASP A 4 14.58 0.84 -0.79
C ASP A 4 13.66 1.90 -0.15
N HIS A 5 14.27 2.89 0.50
CA HIS A 5 13.55 4.00 1.09
C HIS A 5 13.00 4.82 -0.06
N GLU A 6 11.71 4.66 -0.31
CA GLU A 6 10.99 5.45 -1.28
C GLU A 6 11.11 6.93 -0.90
N VAL A 7 11.53 7.76 -1.86
CA VAL A 7 11.52 9.21 -1.69
C VAL A 7 10.23 9.71 -2.31
N LEU A 8 9.34 10.29 -1.50
CA LEU A 8 8.06 10.80 -1.96
C LEU A 8 8.14 12.30 -2.27
N ASP A 9 7.38 12.75 -3.26
CA ASP A 9 7.17 14.16 -3.56
C ASP A 9 5.83 14.64 -2.98
N PHE A 10 5.89 15.52 -1.98
CA PHE A 10 4.67 16.05 -1.38
C PHE A 10 4.88 17.49 -0.93
N GLY A 11 3.97 18.37 -1.34
CA GLY A 11 3.99 19.78 -0.94
C GLY A 11 5.23 20.56 -1.35
N GLY A 12 5.87 20.18 -2.47
CA GLY A 12 7.12 20.79 -2.92
C GLY A 12 8.36 20.37 -2.13
N ARG A 13 8.25 19.35 -1.27
CA ARG A 13 9.35 18.80 -0.45
C ARG A 13 9.67 17.37 -0.87
N LEU A 14 10.90 16.96 -0.56
CA LEU A 14 11.31 15.55 -0.63
C LEU A 14 11.11 14.91 0.73
N TRP A 15 10.55 13.70 0.75
CA TRP A 15 10.25 12.95 1.97
C TRP A 15 10.96 11.60 1.95
N TRP A 16 11.82 11.35 2.94
CA TRP A 16 12.36 10.01 3.20
C TRP A 16 11.48 9.32 4.23
N VAL A 17 10.95 8.15 3.88
CA VAL A 17 10.02 7.40 4.72
C VAL A 17 10.69 6.23 5.44
N ASP A 18 10.28 6.03 6.69
CA ASP A 18 10.62 4.89 7.52
C ASP A 18 9.34 4.38 8.20
N VAL A 19 8.85 3.23 7.75
CA VAL A 19 7.58 2.65 8.25
C VAL A 19 7.64 2.19 9.72
N SER A 20 8.80 2.21 10.37
CA SER A 20 8.94 1.94 11.81
C SER A 20 8.87 3.20 12.68
N TRP A 21 9.14 4.37 12.11
CA TRP A 21 9.37 5.59 12.88
C TRP A 21 8.63 6.83 12.35
N GLY A 22 8.52 7.03 11.04
CA GLY A 22 7.91 8.25 10.50
C GLY A 22 8.45 8.63 9.14
N ALA A 23 8.51 9.93 8.89
CA ALA A 23 9.14 10.46 7.70
C ALA A 23 9.97 11.69 8.06
N VAL A 24 10.97 12.00 7.23
CA VAL A 24 11.75 13.24 7.33
C VAL A 24 11.61 13.97 6.01
N CYS A 25 11.26 15.25 6.05
CA CYS A 25 11.17 16.06 4.84
C CYS A 25 12.22 17.17 4.79
N VAL A 26 12.54 17.60 3.57
CA VAL A 26 13.39 18.76 3.29
C VAL A 26 12.80 19.56 2.14
N ASP A 27 12.91 20.90 2.21
CA ASP A 27 12.71 21.76 1.05
C ASP A 27 14.01 21.80 0.22
N PRO A 28 14.06 21.17 -0.97
CA PRO A 28 15.27 21.12 -1.78
C PRO A 28 15.63 22.48 -2.41
N PHE A 29 14.73 23.46 -2.37
CA PHE A 29 14.92 24.79 -2.95
C PHE A 29 15.29 25.85 -1.90
N SER A 30 15.31 25.50 -0.62
CA SER A 30 15.71 26.40 0.46
C SER A 30 17.22 26.67 0.42
N ASP A 31 17.63 27.94 0.55
CA ASP A 31 19.04 28.31 0.76
C ASP A 31 19.62 27.74 2.08
N ARG A 32 18.74 27.31 2.99
CA ARG A 32 19.07 26.70 4.28
C ARG A 32 18.16 25.49 4.48
N PRO A 33 18.48 24.32 3.91
CA PRO A 33 17.65 23.13 4.04
C PRO A 33 17.62 22.66 5.50
N GLU A 34 16.43 22.59 6.07
CA GLU A 34 16.18 22.07 7.41
C GLU A 34 15.46 20.72 7.31
N LEU A 35 15.90 19.75 8.10
CA LEU A 35 15.25 18.45 8.21
C LEU A 35 14.06 18.58 9.17
N CYS A 36 12.87 18.25 8.68
CA CYS A 36 11.64 18.27 9.46
C CYS A 36 11.14 16.83 9.67
N PRO A 37 11.44 16.20 10.82
CA PRO A 37 10.91 14.88 11.13
C PRO A 37 9.43 14.96 11.51
N VAL A 38 8.66 13.96 11.07
CA VAL A 38 7.26 13.73 11.42
C VAL A 38 7.15 12.30 11.90
N GLU A 39 7.03 12.12 13.21
CA GLU A 39 6.91 10.80 13.85
C GLU A 39 5.57 10.16 13.51
N LEU A 40 5.54 8.83 13.41
CA LEU A 40 4.30 8.07 13.31
C LEU A 40 3.39 8.32 14.53
N PRO A 41 2.08 8.01 14.42
CA PRO A 41 1.19 7.96 15.59
C PRO A 41 1.82 7.13 16.73
N PRO A 42 1.64 7.53 18.01
CA PRO A 42 2.29 6.84 19.14
C PRO A 42 2.05 5.33 19.20
N ASP A 43 0.86 4.87 18.82
CA ASP A 43 0.50 3.44 18.80
C ASP A 43 1.15 2.67 17.64
N SER A 44 1.64 3.40 16.62
CA SER A 44 2.33 2.85 15.45
C SER A 44 3.86 2.89 15.60
N MET A 45 4.40 3.70 16.51
CA MET A 45 5.83 3.88 16.71
C MET A 45 6.51 2.60 17.24
N LEU A 46 7.61 2.19 16.60
CA LEU A 46 8.43 1.06 17.03
C LEU A 46 9.89 1.52 17.28
N PRO A 47 10.17 2.17 18.42
CA PRO A 47 11.46 2.84 18.67
C PRO A 47 12.65 1.90 18.90
N ASN A 48 12.42 0.60 19.05
CA ASN A 48 13.47 -0.40 19.24
C ASN A 48 13.88 -1.00 17.90
N GLN A 49 15.17 -1.35 17.76
CA GLN A 49 15.68 -2.04 16.57
C GLN A 49 14.91 -3.35 16.37
N GLN A 50 14.17 -3.42 15.27
CA GLN A 50 13.48 -4.63 14.85
C GLN A 50 14.52 -5.59 14.23
N GLY A 51 14.36 -6.88 14.47
CA GLY A 51 15.10 -7.90 13.75
C GLY A 51 14.76 -7.88 12.25
N GLU A 52 15.61 -8.48 11.42
CA GLU A 52 15.41 -8.53 9.97
C GLU A 52 14.03 -9.08 9.57
N THR A 53 13.63 -10.21 10.17
CA THR A 53 12.30 -10.83 9.95
C THR A 53 11.14 -9.96 10.41
N GLU A 54 11.31 -9.18 11.48
CA GLU A 54 10.28 -8.27 11.96
C GLU A 54 10.11 -7.10 10.99
N MET A 55 11.22 -6.57 10.48
CA MET A 55 11.22 -5.50 9.48
C MET A 55 10.61 -5.95 8.15
N GLU A 56 10.90 -7.18 7.69
CA GLU A 56 10.27 -7.77 6.51
C GLU A 56 8.74 -7.84 6.63
N GLN A 57 8.23 -8.21 7.81
CA GLN A 57 6.79 -8.21 8.06
C GLN A 57 6.23 -6.79 8.16
N LEU A 58 7.00 -5.87 8.73
CA LEU A 58 6.57 -4.49 8.92
C LEU A 58 6.37 -3.78 7.58
N VAL A 59 7.31 -3.92 6.63
CA VAL A 59 7.20 -3.32 5.29
C VAL A 59 6.06 -3.92 4.46
N GLN A 60 5.67 -5.16 4.73
CA GLN A 60 4.49 -5.76 4.10
C GLN A 60 3.19 -5.21 4.66
N ARG A 61 3.17 -4.76 5.92
CA ARG A 61 1.96 -4.36 6.64
C ARG A 61 1.77 -2.86 6.72
N ARG A 62 2.78 -2.09 6.33
CA ARG A 62 2.79 -0.63 6.40
C ARG A 62 3.24 -0.06 5.09
N HIS A 63 2.60 1.04 4.68
CA HIS A 63 2.96 1.73 3.46
C HIS A 63 2.76 3.23 3.64
N MET A 64 3.67 4.03 3.07
CA MET A 64 3.52 5.47 2.94
C MET A 64 3.51 5.82 1.46
N GLY A 65 2.67 6.76 1.06
CA GLY A 65 2.54 7.17 -0.33
C GLY A 65 1.71 8.43 -0.46
N VAL A 66 1.59 8.96 -1.67
CA VAL A 66 0.75 10.13 -1.95
C VAL A 66 -0.56 9.68 -2.58
N SER A 67 -1.68 10.14 -2.01
CA SER A 67 -3.02 9.86 -2.52
C SER A 67 -3.88 11.11 -2.46
N ALA A 68 -4.59 11.40 -3.56
CA ALA A 68 -5.41 12.60 -3.72
C ALA A 68 -4.68 13.90 -3.31
N GLY A 69 -3.38 13.98 -3.61
CA GLY A 69 -2.54 15.13 -3.26
C GLY A 69 -2.19 15.27 -1.78
N ARG A 70 -2.39 14.23 -0.97
CA ARG A 70 -2.07 14.19 0.47
C ARG A 70 -1.06 13.08 0.74
N LEU A 71 -0.10 13.33 1.62
CA LEU A 71 0.78 12.28 2.11
C LEU A 71 -0.01 11.37 3.05
N CYS A 72 0.05 10.07 2.79
CA CYS A 72 -0.77 9.06 3.45
C CYS A 72 0.14 7.99 4.07
N TYR A 73 -0.27 7.50 5.23
CA TYR A 73 0.30 6.35 5.91
C TYR A 73 -0.81 5.34 6.15
N ALA A 74 -0.58 4.08 5.80
CA ALA A 74 -1.51 3.00 6.04
C ALA A 74 -0.82 1.87 6.79
N GLU A 75 -1.56 1.21 7.68
CA GLU A 75 -1.08 0.06 8.43
C GLU A 75 -2.16 -1.02 8.58
N VAL A 76 -1.73 -2.27 8.61
CA VAL A 76 -2.56 -3.44 8.84
C VAL A 76 -2.03 -4.21 10.06
N ASP A 77 -2.90 -4.42 11.03
CA ASP A 77 -2.71 -5.36 12.13
C ASP A 77 -3.78 -6.47 12.06
N PRO A 78 -3.69 -7.55 12.86
CA PRO A 78 -4.65 -8.65 12.80
C PRO A 78 -6.12 -8.26 13.08
N LEU A 79 -6.35 -7.11 13.71
CA LEU A 79 -7.67 -6.64 14.14
C LEU A 79 -8.14 -5.43 13.33
N HIS A 80 -7.24 -4.59 12.82
CA HIS A 80 -7.58 -3.33 12.19
C HIS A 80 -6.75 -3.02 10.94
N ILE A 81 -7.40 -2.32 10.02
CA ILE A 81 -6.74 -1.57 8.95
C ILE A 81 -6.96 -0.10 9.27
N ARG A 82 -5.88 0.69 9.27
CA ARG A 82 -5.91 2.13 9.53
C ARG A 82 -5.29 2.89 8.37
N SER A 83 -5.84 4.07 8.07
CA SER A 83 -5.16 5.08 7.26
C SER A 83 -5.10 6.41 7.96
N PHE A 84 -3.99 7.09 7.75
CA PHE A 84 -3.65 8.38 8.29
C PHE A 84 -3.23 9.30 7.15
N VAL A 85 -3.51 10.59 7.31
CA VAL A 85 -3.12 11.62 6.35
C VAL A 85 -2.31 12.70 7.04
N LEU A 86 -1.41 13.31 6.29
CA LEU A 86 -0.74 14.56 6.62
C LEU A 86 -1.36 15.65 5.73
N ASP A 87 -2.13 16.55 6.34
CA ASP A 87 -3.03 17.47 5.62
C ASP A 87 -2.28 18.54 4.80
N ASP A 88 -1.10 18.96 5.25
CA ASP A 88 -0.21 19.86 4.50
C ASP A 88 1.27 19.54 4.77
N ASP A 89 2.17 20.20 4.03
CA ASP A 89 3.63 20.01 4.10
C ASP A 89 4.29 20.59 5.36
N ARG A 90 3.50 21.27 6.19
CA ARG A 90 3.92 21.92 7.44
C ARG A 90 3.35 21.23 8.68
N SER A 91 2.41 20.31 8.50
CA SER A 91 1.85 19.52 9.58
C SER A 91 2.94 18.64 10.18
N ASP A 92 3.02 18.65 11.50
CA ASP A 92 3.95 17.87 12.29
C ASP A 92 3.34 16.55 12.79
N ARG A 93 2.08 16.27 12.43
CA ARG A 93 1.32 15.14 12.97
C ARG A 93 0.42 14.46 11.95
N TRP A 94 0.43 13.14 11.98
CA TRP A 94 -0.53 12.31 11.27
C TRP A 94 -1.92 12.40 11.89
N THR A 95 -2.94 12.53 11.05
CA THR A 95 -4.35 12.48 11.44
C THR A 95 -4.94 11.15 11.01
N LEU A 96 -5.52 10.37 11.94
CA LEU A 96 -6.27 9.16 11.61
C LEU A 96 -7.51 9.54 10.79
N GLU A 97 -7.60 9.03 9.57
CA GLU A 97 -8.72 9.31 8.66
C GLU A 97 -9.71 8.14 8.65
N HIS A 98 -9.19 6.90 8.57
CA HIS A 98 -10.03 5.70 8.52
C HIS A 98 -9.51 4.60 9.46
N GLN A 99 -10.44 3.87 10.08
CA GLN A 99 -10.16 2.64 10.79
C GLN A 99 -11.30 1.65 10.57
N VAL A 100 -10.96 0.42 10.15
CA VAL A 100 -11.92 -0.66 9.94
C VAL A 100 -11.43 -1.95 10.56
N SER A 101 -12.37 -2.77 11.04
CA SER A 101 -12.11 -4.05 11.68
C SER A 101 -11.85 -5.13 10.62
N VAL A 102 -10.71 -5.80 10.71
CA VAL A 102 -10.30 -6.91 9.85
C VAL A 102 -11.30 -8.08 9.95
N PRO A 103 -11.69 -8.57 11.15
CA PRO A 103 -12.72 -9.61 11.26
C PRO A 103 -14.07 -9.25 10.64
N ASP A 104 -14.46 -7.97 10.68
CA ASP A 104 -15.71 -7.52 10.08
C ASP A 104 -15.64 -7.46 8.56
N LEU A 105 -14.49 -7.03 8.02
CA LEU A 105 -14.20 -7.01 6.59
C LEU A 105 -14.23 -8.43 6.01
N TRP A 106 -13.56 -9.39 6.65
CA TRP A 106 -13.42 -10.76 6.13
C TRP A 106 -14.56 -11.71 6.48
N ARG A 107 -15.63 -11.21 7.13
CA ARG A 107 -16.75 -12.02 7.65
C ARG A 107 -17.42 -12.91 6.59
N ASN A 108 -17.35 -12.53 5.32
CA ASN A 108 -17.98 -13.25 4.20
C ASN A 108 -17.02 -14.08 3.33
N GLU A 109 -15.70 -14.00 3.51
CA GLU A 109 -14.73 -14.63 2.58
C GLU A 109 -13.99 -15.87 3.12
N GLY A 110 -14.35 -16.35 4.32
CA GLY A 110 -13.87 -17.65 4.80
C GLY A 110 -12.39 -17.67 5.17
N ASN A 111 -12.12 -17.51 6.47
CA ASN A 111 -10.88 -17.93 7.13
C ASN A 111 -9.56 -17.55 6.42
N ALA A 112 -9.41 -16.27 6.05
CA ALA A 112 -8.07 -15.72 5.82
C ALA A 112 -7.31 -15.78 7.16
N LYS A 113 -6.53 -16.84 7.37
CA LYS A 113 -5.66 -17.00 8.55
C LYS A 113 -4.47 -16.03 8.52
N ALA A 114 -4.13 -15.51 7.34
CA ALA A 114 -3.01 -14.61 7.12
C ALA A 114 -3.43 -13.15 7.26
N THR A 115 -2.63 -12.36 7.97
CA THR A 115 -2.76 -10.89 7.99
C THR A 115 -2.49 -10.35 6.56
N PRO A 116 -3.35 -9.46 6.02
CA PRO A 116 -3.12 -8.87 4.71
C PRO A 116 -1.80 -8.09 4.65
N SER A 117 -1.18 -8.08 3.48
CA SER A 117 -0.12 -7.13 3.14
C SER A 117 -0.69 -5.96 2.33
N ILE A 118 -0.12 -4.76 2.49
CA ILE A 118 -0.47 -3.57 1.71
C ILE A 118 0.40 -3.58 0.45
N ALA A 119 -0.24 -3.65 -0.72
CA ALA A 119 0.45 -3.55 -2.01
C ALA A 119 0.52 -2.11 -2.52
N ALA A 120 -0.53 -1.30 -2.29
CA ALA A 120 -0.57 0.11 -2.65
C ALA A 120 -1.67 0.86 -1.90
N ILE A 121 -1.51 2.18 -1.77
CA ILE A 121 -2.60 3.11 -1.45
C ILE A 121 -3.23 3.54 -2.78
N ASP A 122 -4.56 3.59 -2.86
CA ASP A 122 -5.24 4.04 -4.07
C ASP A 122 -4.85 5.50 -4.37
N PRO A 123 -4.46 5.83 -5.61
CA PRO A 123 -3.90 7.14 -5.93
C PRO A 123 -4.92 8.29 -5.83
N LEU A 124 -6.22 7.99 -5.87
CA LEU A 124 -7.30 8.99 -5.92
C LEU A 124 -8.21 8.95 -4.69
N ASN A 125 -8.10 7.92 -3.85
CA ASN A 125 -8.92 7.76 -2.65
C ASN A 125 -8.05 7.36 -1.45
N THR A 126 -7.83 8.29 -0.53
CA THR A 126 -7.02 8.08 0.70
C THR A 126 -7.62 7.03 1.66
N GLY A 127 -8.89 6.69 1.48
CA GLY A 127 -9.58 5.63 2.21
C GLY A 127 -9.59 4.28 1.50
N ALA A 128 -8.95 4.14 0.33
CA ALA A 128 -8.88 2.88 -0.40
C ALA A 128 -7.47 2.30 -0.47
N LEU A 129 -7.36 1.00 -0.24
CA LEU A 129 -6.10 0.24 -0.25
C LEU A 129 -6.19 -0.95 -1.19
N HIS A 130 -5.08 -1.27 -1.84
CA HIS A 130 -4.87 -2.54 -2.51
C HIS A 130 -4.10 -3.46 -1.57
N LEU A 131 -4.72 -4.57 -1.19
CA LEU A 131 -4.13 -5.54 -0.28
C LEU A 131 -3.85 -6.86 -1.01
N SER A 132 -2.85 -7.58 -0.55
CA SER A 132 -2.62 -8.98 -0.95
C SER A 132 -2.84 -9.89 0.25
N VAL A 133 -3.74 -10.86 0.08
CA VAL A 133 -4.03 -11.92 1.06
C VAL A 133 -3.76 -13.26 0.38
N ASP A 134 -2.73 -13.96 0.85
CA ASP A 134 -2.18 -15.14 0.20
C ASP A 134 -1.87 -14.90 -1.30
N LYS A 135 -2.75 -15.36 -2.20
CA LYS A 135 -2.61 -15.21 -3.65
C LYS A 135 -3.67 -14.29 -4.27
N ILE A 136 -4.50 -13.66 -3.44
CA ILE A 136 -5.63 -12.85 -3.87
C ILE A 136 -5.28 -11.38 -3.66
N HIS A 137 -5.50 -10.57 -4.68
CA HIS A 137 -5.45 -9.13 -4.58
C HIS A 137 -6.86 -8.58 -4.38
N VAL A 138 -7.05 -7.80 -3.31
CA VAL A 138 -8.32 -7.17 -3.00
C VAL A 138 -8.14 -5.66 -2.96
N ASN A 139 -9.16 -4.94 -3.41
CA ASN A 139 -9.31 -3.53 -3.10
C ASN A 139 -10.24 -3.39 -1.89
N VAL A 140 -9.87 -2.57 -0.92
CA VAL A 140 -10.68 -2.27 0.26
C VAL A 140 -10.96 -0.78 0.28
N ASP A 141 -12.24 -0.41 0.19
CA ASP A 141 -12.71 0.95 0.46
C ASP A 141 -13.15 1.02 1.92
N MET A 142 -12.34 1.65 2.77
CA MET A 142 -12.57 1.77 4.20
C MET A 142 -13.70 2.75 4.54
N GLY A 143 -13.94 3.76 3.69
CA GLY A 143 -15.05 4.70 3.84
C GLY A 143 -16.41 4.04 3.60
N LYS A 144 -16.48 3.12 2.63
CA LYS A 144 -17.68 2.33 2.33
C LYS A 144 -17.76 0.99 3.06
N ARG A 145 -16.67 0.56 3.71
CA ARG A 145 -16.49 -0.79 4.30
C ARG A 145 -16.76 -1.89 3.28
N MET A 146 -16.26 -1.71 2.07
CA MET A 146 -16.50 -2.59 0.93
C MET A 146 -15.19 -3.24 0.49
N ILE A 147 -15.27 -4.53 0.15
CA ILE A 147 -14.16 -5.28 -0.47
C ILE A 147 -14.56 -5.59 -1.90
N GLU A 148 -13.73 -5.16 -2.84
CA GLU A 148 -13.80 -5.59 -4.23
C GLU A 148 -12.63 -6.54 -4.50
N SER A 149 -12.91 -7.83 -4.64
CA SER A 149 -11.89 -8.83 -4.94
C SER A 149 -11.67 -8.94 -6.45
N SER A 150 -10.41 -8.92 -6.87
CA SER A 150 -10.00 -9.27 -8.23
C SER A 150 -9.21 -10.57 -8.15
N VAL A 151 -9.86 -11.68 -8.49
CA VAL A 151 -9.19 -12.98 -8.55
C VAL A 151 -8.35 -13.03 -9.82
N PHE A 152 -7.03 -13.01 -9.67
CA PHE A 152 -6.14 -13.48 -10.72
C PHE A 152 -6.10 -15.01 -10.64
N PRO A 153 -6.51 -15.74 -11.70
CA PRO A 153 -6.43 -17.19 -11.66
C PRO A 153 -4.98 -17.64 -11.57
N ASP A 154 -4.68 -18.42 -10.53
CA ASP A 154 -3.40 -19.10 -10.34
C ASP A 154 -3.24 -20.16 -11.45
N GLU A 155 -2.20 -20.05 -12.30
CA GLU A 155 -1.98 -20.94 -13.45
C GLU A 155 -1.64 -22.39 -13.08
N ASN A 156 -1.54 -22.74 -11.79
CA ASN A 156 -1.04 -24.03 -11.34
C ASN A 156 -2.08 -25.11 -10.99
N HIS A 157 -3.34 -24.95 -11.38
CA HIS A 157 -4.33 -26.05 -11.30
C HIS A 157 -5.16 -26.22 -12.57
N LEU A 158 -4.50 -26.40 -13.72
CA LEU A 158 -5.13 -27.10 -14.84
C LEU A 158 -5.01 -28.61 -14.64
N GLY A 159 -5.91 -29.16 -13.83
CA GLY A 159 -5.97 -30.59 -13.53
C GLY A 159 -7.38 -31.06 -13.20
N SER A 160 -8.19 -31.24 -14.25
CA SER A 160 -9.43 -32.03 -14.29
C SER A 160 -10.69 -31.45 -13.63
N GLY A 161 -11.50 -30.76 -14.45
CA GLY A 161 -12.91 -30.46 -14.17
C GLY A 161 -13.58 -29.82 -15.39
N LYS A 162 -14.58 -30.51 -15.97
CA LYS A 162 -15.16 -30.19 -17.29
C LYS A 162 -16.07 -28.95 -17.31
N ASN A 163 -15.95 -28.16 -18.39
CA ASN A 163 -16.89 -27.19 -18.99
C ASN A 163 -17.07 -25.85 -18.23
N LYS A 164 -16.86 -24.67 -18.83
CA LYS A 164 -17.45 -24.10 -20.05
C LYS A 164 -16.50 -23.08 -20.71
N THR A 165 -16.52 -23.03 -22.05
CA THR A 165 -15.78 -22.09 -22.90
C THR A 165 -16.04 -20.64 -22.50
N LEU A 166 -15.03 -19.98 -21.92
CA LEU A 166 -14.93 -18.52 -21.86
C LEU A 166 -13.63 -18.15 -22.58
N ASP A 167 -13.76 -17.25 -23.55
CA ASP A 167 -12.72 -16.88 -24.50
C ASP A 167 -11.41 -16.50 -23.78
N MET A 168 -10.38 -17.33 -23.96
CA MET A 168 -9.07 -17.16 -23.32
C MET A 168 -8.33 -15.99 -23.97
N ALA A 169 -8.48 -14.79 -23.42
CA ALA A 169 -7.49 -13.75 -23.61
C ALA A 169 -6.22 -14.16 -22.84
N LYS A 170 -5.20 -14.59 -23.58
CA LYS A 170 -3.86 -14.95 -23.08
C LYS A 170 -3.36 -13.89 -22.08
N ASN A 171 -3.06 -14.32 -20.86
CA ASN A 171 -2.47 -13.51 -19.79
C ASN A 171 -1.21 -12.81 -20.31
N LYS A 172 -1.10 -11.49 -20.05
CA LYS A 172 0.05 -10.67 -20.43
C LYS A 172 0.82 -10.34 -19.15
N THR A 173 2.10 -10.68 -19.11
CA THR A 173 3.00 -10.19 -18.06
C THR A 173 3.24 -8.68 -18.20
N LEU A 174 3.73 -8.00 -17.15
CA LEU A 174 4.13 -6.58 -17.22
C LEU A 174 5.13 -6.32 -18.36
N ALA A 175 6.05 -7.26 -18.60
CA ALA A 175 6.95 -7.22 -19.76
C ALA A 175 6.18 -7.25 -21.10
N ASP A 176 5.13 -8.08 -21.22
CA ASP A 176 4.30 -8.14 -22.44
C ASP A 176 3.45 -6.88 -22.67
N VAL A 177 3.09 -6.16 -21.61
CA VAL A 177 2.37 -4.88 -21.69
C VAL A 177 3.33 -3.78 -22.16
N LEU A 178 4.51 -3.69 -21.55
CA LEU A 178 5.51 -2.68 -21.88
C LEU A 178 6.07 -2.86 -23.31
N VAL A 179 6.34 -4.09 -23.74
CA VAL A 179 6.82 -4.40 -25.10
C VAL A 179 5.80 -4.04 -26.20
N ARG A 180 4.49 -4.01 -25.87
CA ARG A 180 3.45 -3.59 -26.84
C ARG A 180 3.34 -2.08 -26.97
N SER A 181 3.70 -1.32 -25.94
CA SER A 181 3.67 0.15 -25.97
C SER A 181 4.67 0.70 -27.00
N ASP A 182 5.88 0.15 -27.04
CA ASP A 182 6.93 0.57 -28.00
C ASP A 182 6.56 0.27 -29.46
N ARG A 183 5.77 -0.78 -29.70
CA ARG A 183 5.34 -1.14 -31.06
C ARG A 183 4.22 -0.27 -31.62
N GLN A 184 3.59 0.59 -30.81
CA GLN A 184 2.53 1.48 -31.28
C GLN A 184 3.00 2.91 -31.63
N GLN A 185 4.28 3.24 -31.39
CA GLN A 185 4.83 4.57 -31.73
C GLN A 185 5.57 4.63 -33.07
N THR A 186 5.55 3.58 -33.88
CA THR A 186 6.04 3.61 -35.26
C THR A 186 4.89 3.48 -36.25
N LYS A 187 4.20 4.61 -36.50
CA LYS A 187 3.52 4.89 -37.76
C LYS A 187 3.37 6.39 -37.97
#